data_AF-A0A423KBQ8-F1
#
_entry.id   AF-A0A423KBQ8-F1
#
_cell.length_a   1.000
_cell.length_b   1.000
_cell.length_c   1.000
_cell.angle_alpha   90.00
_cell.angle_beta   90.00
_cell.angle_gamma   90.00
#
_symmetry.space_group_name_H-M   'P 1'
#
loop_
_entity.id
_entity.type
_entity.pdbx_description
1 polymer ?
#
loop_
_entity_poly.entity_id
_entity_poly.type
_entity_poly.pdbx_seq_one_letter_code
_entity_poly.pdbx_strand_id
1 'polypeptide(L)'
;MKAYLDMCPSVEPMGEGWSSQVNEGRFERYIERYGAVVVLSELLNQFAVRCVRGASGTAPSTHYVPALITGLRVLNPRQITQLTGRVSVDGGAGRVEVFATLGPDAQAHALATITVLSLKARHP
;
A
#
# COMPACT_ATOMS: atom_id res chain seq x y z
N MET A 1 -6.72 -9.74 14.63
CA MET A 1 -6.89 -8.79 13.52
C MET A 1 -6.08 -7.48 13.67
N LYS A 2 -5.24 -7.30 14.71
CA LYS A 2 -4.32 -6.13 14.83
C LYS A 2 -3.22 -6.12 13.75
N ALA A 3 -2.66 -7.29 13.44
CA ALA A 3 -1.58 -7.47 12.47
C ALA A 3 -1.82 -6.85 11.07
N TYR A 4 -3.06 -6.81 10.60
CA TYR A 4 -3.43 -6.31 9.27
C TYR A 4 -3.25 -4.78 9.16
N LEU A 5 -3.57 -4.03 10.23
CA LEU A 5 -3.53 -2.56 10.22
C LEU A 5 -2.14 -2.00 10.56
N ASP A 6 -1.28 -2.81 11.15
CA ASP A 6 0.03 -2.36 11.68
C ASP A 6 1.15 -2.38 10.62
N MET A 7 0.90 -2.98 9.45
CA MET A 7 1.93 -3.21 8.42
C MET A 7 2.32 -1.94 7.66
N CYS A 8 1.37 -1.04 7.41
CA CYS A 8 1.65 0.26 6.80
C CYS A 8 1.27 1.35 7.81
N PRO A 9 2.14 2.34 8.08
CA PRO A 9 1.76 3.54 8.85
C PRO A 9 0.74 4.41 8.11
N SER A 10 0.35 5.53 8.73
CA SER A 10 -0.52 6.50 8.06
C SER A 10 0.09 6.96 6.72
N VAL A 11 -0.79 7.31 5.78
CA VAL A 11 -0.38 7.91 4.51
C VAL A 11 -0.48 9.43 4.60
N GLU A 12 0.46 10.13 3.97
CA GLU A 12 0.49 11.58 3.88
C GLU A 12 0.37 12.01 2.41
N PRO A 13 -0.35 13.10 2.09
CA PRO A 13 -0.36 13.66 0.74
C PRO A 13 1.02 14.16 0.34
N MET A 14 1.44 13.91 -0.90
CA MET A 14 2.75 14.33 -1.43
C MET A 14 2.60 14.74 -2.90
N GLY A 15 2.54 16.05 -3.18
CA GLY A 15 2.32 16.56 -4.53
C GLY A 15 1.03 15.98 -5.14
N GLU A 16 1.16 15.28 -6.28
CA GLU A 16 0.07 14.56 -6.94
C GLU A 16 -0.13 13.11 -6.44
N GLY A 17 0.53 12.73 -5.34
CA GLY A 17 0.53 11.36 -4.83
C GLY A 17 0.41 11.28 -3.32
N TRP A 18 0.77 10.10 -2.81
CA TRP A 18 0.70 9.71 -1.41
C TRP A 18 2.00 9.08 -0.99
N SER A 19 2.39 9.24 0.27
CA SER A 19 3.59 8.63 0.82
C SER A 19 3.28 7.93 2.13
N SER A 20 4.06 6.91 2.47
CA SER A 20 4.07 6.32 3.81
C SER A 20 5.48 5.89 4.16
N GLN A 21 5.96 6.34 5.32
CA GLN A 21 7.18 5.84 5.91
C GLN A 21 6.96 4.40 6.36
N VAL A 22 7.85 3.52 5.96
CA VAL A 22 7.80 2.12 6.31
C VAL A 22 8.76 1.89 7.47
N ASN A 23 8.26 1.27 8.55
CA ASN A 23 9.05 1.12 9.76
C ASN A 23 9.99 -0.10 9.64
N GLU A 24 11.27 0.18 9.39
CA GLU A 24 12.33 -0.81 9.41
C GLU A 24 12.35 -1.55 10.76
N GLY A 25 12.32 -2.89 10.72
CA GLY A 25 12.28 -3.74 11.91
C GLY A 25 10.88 -4.17 12.37
N ARG A 26 9.78 -3.55 11.90
CA ARG A 26 8.43 -4.08 12.21
C ARG A 26 8.12 -5.40 11.51
N PHE A 27 8.76 -5.67 10.38
CA PHE A 27 8.43 -6.84 9.57
C PHE A 27 9.21 -8.10 9.88
N GLU A 28 10.29 -8.05 10.67
CA GLU A 28 11.16 -9.22 10.85
C GLU A 28 10.37 -10.44 11.34
N ARG A 29 9.60 -10.28 12.41
CA ARG A 29 8.74 -11.33 12.97
C ARG A 29 7.65 -11.79 11.99
N TYR A 30 7.14 -10.90 11.14
CA TYR A 30 6.14 -11.26 10.13
C TYR A 30 6.77 -12.05 8.98
N ILE A 31 7.97 -11.67 8.54
CA ILE A 31 8.70 -12.34 7.47
C ILE A 31 9.12 -13.73 7.93
N GLU A 32 9.61 -13.87 9.16
CA GLU A 32 9.94 -15.18 9.74
C GLU A 32 8.72 -16.10 9.83
N ARG A 33 7.56 -15.54 10.17
CA ARG A 33 6.34 -16.32 10.38
C ARG A 33 5.57 -16.64 9.09
N TYR A 34 5.54 -15.73 8.13
CA TYR A 34 4.67 -15.80 6.95
C TYR A 34 5.42 -15.77 5.60
N GLY A 35 6.71 -15.45 5.60
CA GLY A 35 7.53 -15.32 4.40
C GLY A 35 7.47 -13.93 3.76
N ALA A 36 8.57 -13.56 3.09
CA ALA A 36 8.76 -12.22 2.54
C ALA A 36 7.72 -11.83 1.47
N VAL A 37 7.31 -12.76 0.62
CA VAL A 37 6.35 -12.50 -0.48
C VAL A 37 4.96 -12.16 0.07
N VAL A 38 4.50 -12.90 1.09
CA VAL A 38 3.21 -12.64 1.75
C VAL A 38 3.24 -11.28 2.43
N VAL A 39 4.32 -10.98 3.16
CA VAL A 39 4.48 -9.70 3.84
C VAL A 39 4.52 -8.53 2.85
N LEU A 40 5.25 -8.67 1.74
CA LEU A 40 5.29 -7.65 0.70
C LEU A 40 3.91 -7.39 0.09
N SER A 41 3.19 -8.45 -0.24
CA SER A 41 1.87 -8.37 -0.87
C SER A 41 0.88 -7.65 0.04
N GLU A 42 0.92 -7.96 1.34
CA GLU A 42 0.04 -7.36 2.32
C GLU A 42 0.42 -5.89 2.62
N LEU A 43 1.72 -5.57 2.75
CA LEU A 43 2.20 -4.19 2.86
C LEU A 43 1.71 -3.32 1.70
N LEU A 44 1.86 -3.83 0.48
CA LEU A 44 1.45 -3.16 -0.76
C LEU A 44 -0.08 -2.97 -0.84
N ASN A 45 -0.85 -3.99 -0.45
CA ASN A 45 -2.30 -3.89 -0.38
C ASN A 45 -2.75 -2.79 0.58
N GLN A 46 -2.24 -2.78 1.82
CA GLN A 46 -2.55 -1.76 2.81
C GLN A 46 -2.27 -0.35 2.30
N PHE A 47 -1.08 -0.15 1.72
CA PHE A 47 -0.67 1.13 1.20
C PHE A 47 -1.63 1.62 0.11
N ALA A 48 -1.92 0.79 -0.90
CA ALA A 48 -2.80 1.16 -2.00
C ALA A 48 -4.23 1.50 -1.55
N VAL A 49 -4.81 0.67 -0.67
CA VAL A 49 -6.16 0.92 -0.14
C VAL A 49 -6.23 2.25 0.60
N ARG A 50 -5.20 2.60 1.39
CA ARG A 50 -5.14 3.87 2.11
C ARG A 50 -5.00 5.06 1.16
N CYS A 51 -4.15 4.95 0.14
CA CYS A 51 -3.98 6.00 -0.87
C CYS A 51 -5.30 6.29 -1.61
N VAL A 52 -6.00 5.24 -2.04
CA VAL A 52 -7.30 5.37 -2.74
C VAL A 52 -8.36 5.99 -1.83
N ARG A 53 -8.44 5.56 -0.56
CA ARG A 53 -9.37 6.15 0.42
C ARG A 53 -9.07 7.63 0.63
N GLY A 54 -7.82 7.98 0.85
CA GLY A 54 -7.37 9.37 1.01
C GLY A 54 -7.74 10.23 -0.20
N ALA A 55 -7.54 9.73 -1.43
CA ALA A 55 -7.87 10.45 -2.65
C ALA A 55 -9.39 10.61 -2.89
N SER A 56 -10.19 9.64 -2.45
CA SER A 56 -11.64 9.64 -2.66
C SER A 56 -12.42 10.54 -1.71
N GLY A 57 -11.83 10.95 -0.58
CA GLY A 57 -12.53 11.69 0.49
C GLY A 57 -13.72 10.93 1.12
N THR A 58 -13.88 9.64 0.79
CA THR A 58 -15.00 8.82 1.27
C THR A 58 -14.74 8.28 2.68
N ALA A 59 -15.81 8.07 3.45
CA ALA A 59 -15.72 7.43 4.76
C ALA A 59 -15.01 6.06 4.63
N PRO A 60 -14.05 5.73 5.51
CA PRO A 60 -13.29 4.50 5.41
C PRO A 60 -14.23 3.29 5.45
N SER A 61 -14.33 2.57 4.33
CA SER A 61 -15.06 1.31 4.29
C SER A 61 -14.47 0.36 5.34
N THR A 62 -15.33 -0.16 6.22
CA THR A 62 -14.95 -1.15 7.23
C THR A 62 -14.77 -2.55 6.63
N HIS A 63 -15.04 -2.72 5.34
CA HIS A 63 -14.96 -4.00 4.64
C HIS A 63 -13.58 -4.23 4.03
N TYR A 64 -13.23 -5.51 3.85
CA TYR A 64 -12.09 -5.92 3.05
C TYR A 64 -12.29 -5.42 1.61
N VAL A 65 -11.35 -4.62 1.12
CA VAL A 65 -11.40 -4.10 -0.25
C VAL A 65 -10.50 -4.99 -1.10
N PRO A 66 -11.04 -5.70 -2.10
CA PRO A 66 -10.21 -6.55 -2.95
C PRO A 66 -9.21 -5.72 -3.74
N ALA A 67 -7.94 -6.12 -3.71
CA ALA A 67 -6.87 -5.49 -4.46
C ALA A 67 -6.20 -6.51 -5.39
N LEU A 68 -6.00 -6.12 -6.64
CA LEU A 68 -5.25 -6.89 -7.64
C LEU A 68 -3.86 -6.26 -7.81
N ILE A 69 -2.82 -7.00 -7.47
CA ILE A 69 -1.42 -6.57 -7.62
C ILE A 69 -0.89 -7.12 -8.94
N THR A 70 -0.31 -6.24 -9.76
CA THR A 70 0.28 -6.57 -11.07
C THR A 70 1.66 -5.95 -11.22
N GLY A 71 2.51 -6.55 -12.05
CA GLY A 71 3.87 -6.05 -12.30
C GLY A 71 4.77 -6.05 -11.06
N LEU A 72 4.47 -6.88 -10.07
CA LEU A 72 5.20 -6.93 -8.81
C LEU A 72 6.66 -7.32 -9.06
N ARG A 73 7.56 -6.39 -8.76
CA ARG A 73 8.98 -6.71 -8.65
C ARG A 73 9.24 -7.33 -7.28
N VAL A 74 9.94 -8.47 -7.26
CA VAL A 74 10.31 -9.12 -6.00
C VAL A 74 11.43 -8.31 -5.36
N LEU A 75 11.12 -7.64 -4.25
CA LEU A 75 12.07 -6.91 -3.42
C LEU A 75 12.02 -7.47 -1.99
N ASN A 76 13.11 -7.32 -1.25
CA ASN A 76 13.12 -7.65 0.17
C ASN A 76 12.37 -6.55 0.94
N PRO A 77 11.24 -6.85 1.62
CA PRO A 77 10.49 -5.85 2.37
C PRO A 77 11.30 -5.16 3.47
N ARG A 78 12.38 -5.81 3.94
CA ARG A 78 13.29 -5.26 4.95
C ARG A 78 14.07 -4.04 4.48
N GLN A 79 14.20 -3.85 3.17
CA GLN A 79 14.98 -2.76 2.58
C GLN A 79 14.11 -1.54 2.24
N ILE A 80 12.78 -1.65 2.35
CA ILE A 80 11.86 -0.58 1.96
C ILE A 80 11.75 0.41 3.12
N THR A 81 12.25 1.63 2.91
CA THR A 81 12.14 2.75 3.87
C THR A 81 10.86 3.55 3.66
N GLN A 82 10.43 3.68 2.41
CA GLN A 82 9.29 4.50 2.05
C GLN A 82 8.55 3.90 0.86
N LEU A 83 7.22 3.98 0.91
CA LEU A 83 6.36 3.77 -0.25
C LEU A 83 5.77 5.10 -0.71
N THR A 84 5.77 5.32 -2.01
CA THR A 84 5.01 6.39 -2.64
C THR A 84 4.04 5.83 -3.66
N GLY A 85 2.90 6.48 -3.80
CA GLY A 85 1.76 6.02 -4.58
C GLY A 85 1.20 7.15 -5.42
N ARG A 86 1.13 6.95 -6.73
CA ARG A 86 0.33 7.81 -7.60
C ARG A 86 -1.04 7.19 -7.77
N VAL A 87 -2.08 7.95 -7.46
CA VAL A 87 -3.46 7.44 -7.44
C VAL A 87 -4.21 8.01 -8.64
N SER A 88 -4.91 7.12 -9.34
CA SER A 88 -5.95 7.48 -10.30
C SER A 88 -7.25 6.82 -9.86
N VAL A 89 -8.35 7.58 -9.86
CA VAL A 89 -9.67 7.09 -9.46
C VAL A 89 -10.60 7.21 -10.66
N ASP A 90 -11.25 6.11 -11.01
CA ASP A 90 -12.25 6.07 -12.08
C ASP A 90 -13.36 5.07 -11.72
N GLY A 91 -14.62 5.45 -11.95
CA GLY A 91 -15.77 4.54 -11.81
C GLY A 91 -15.93 3.86 -10.44
N GLY A 92 -15.41 4.44 -9.35
CA GLY A 92 -15.44 3.85 -8.00
C GLY A 92 -14.37 2.79 -7.74
N ALA A 93 -13.44 2.57 -8.66
CA ALA A 93 -12.21 1.83 -8.48
C ALA A 93 -11.02 2.80 -8.39
N GLY A 94 -9.96 2.39 -7.67
CA GLY A 94 -8.74 3.17 -7.56
C GLY A 94 -7.55 2.37 -8.06
N ARG A 95 -6.73 2.96 -8.92
CA ARG A 95 -5.45 2.38 -9.34
C ARG A 95 -4.32 3.16 -8.69
N VAL A 96 -3.39 2.42 -8.09
CA VAL A 96 -2.20 2.95 -7.44
C VAL A 96 -0.95 2.41 -8.12
N GLU A 97 -0.15 3.29 -8.67
CA GLU A 97 1.22 2.97 -9.07
C GLU A 97 2.13 3.17 -7.87
N VAL A 98 2.74 2.08 -7.40
CA VAL A 98 3.54 2.07 -6.18
C VAL A 98 5.02 2.09 -6.54
N PHE A 99 5.74 2.98 -5.87
CA PHE A 99 7.18 3.09 -5.91
C PHE A 99 7.74 2.84 -4.52
N ALA A 100 8.91 2.20 -4.44
CA ALA A 100 9.61 1.94 -3.19
C ALA A 100 10.97 2.63 -3.20
N THR A 101 11.28 3.31 -2.10
CA THR A 101 12.63 3.75 -1.80
C THR A 101 13.33 2.68 -0.98
N LEU A 102 14.57 2.34 -1.36
CA LEU A 102 15.35 1.26 -0.75
C LEU A 102 16.53 1.79 0.08
N GLY A 103 16.29 2.12 1.35
CA GLY A 103 17.29 2.75 2.22
C GLY A 103 17.18 4.28 2.27
N PRO A 104 18.02 4.96 3.08
CA PRO A 104 17.86 6.39 3.40
C PRO A 104 18.15 7.33 2.22
N ASP A 105 19.05 6.94 1.31
CA ASP A 105 19.58 7.80 0.23
C ASP A 105 19.27 7.26 -1.18
N ALA A 106 18.32 6.33 -1.29
CA ALA A 106 18.04 5.66 -2.57
C ALA A 106 17.01 6.39 -3.42
N GLN A 107 17.05 6.13 -4.73
CA GLN A 107 16.01 6.56 -5.65
C GLN A 107 14.76 5.67 -5.51
N ALA A 108 13.59 6.24 -5.76
CA ALA A 108 12.35 5.49 -5.79
C ALA A 108 12.28 4.62 -7.05
N HIS A 109 11.97 3.34 -6.88
CA HIS A 109 11.84 2.38 -7.97
C HIS A 109 10.39 1.92 -8.13
N ALA A 110 9.91 1.81 -9.37
CA ALA A 110 8.61 1.24 -9.66
C ALA A 110 8.52 -0.20 -9.13
N LEU A 111 7.56 -0.46 -8.26
CA LEU A 111 7.43 -1.72 -7.54
C LEU A 111 6.23 -2.55 -8.01
N ALA A 112 5.07 -1.93 -8.13
CA ALA A 112 3.85 -2.61 -8.54
C ALA A 112 2.79 -1.62 -9.04
N THR A 113 1.82 -2.13 -9.79
CA THR A 113 0.55 -1.45 -10.02
C THR A 113 -0.56 -2.23 -9.31
N ILE A 114 -1.36 -1.54 -8.52
CA ILE A 114 -2.39 -2.14 -7.68
C ILE A 114 -3.74 -1.55 -8.03
N THR A 115 -4.70 -2.40 -8.36
CA THR A 115 -6.08 -2.00 -8.61
C THR A 115 -6.92 -2.36 -7.39
N VAL A 116 -7.45 -1.35 -6.73
CA VAL A 116 -8.38 -1.45 -5.60
C VAL A 116 -9.80 -1.46 -6.18
N LEU A 117 -10.44 -2.63 -6.12
CA LEU A 117 -11.73 -2.88 -6.75
C LEU A 117 -12.85 -2.42 -5.80
N SER A 118 -13.64 -1.45 -6.27
CA SER A 118 -14.89 -0.97 -5.67
C SER A 118 -14.79 -0.46 -4.23
N LEU A 119 -14.78 0.87 -4.09
CA LEU A 119 -15.06 1.57 -2.82
C LEU A 119 -16.56 1.68 -2.50
N LYS A 120 -17.44 0.92 -3.18
CA LYS A 120 -18.91 1.07 -3.09
C LYS A 120 -19.34 1.30 -1.64
N ALA A 121 -19.90 2.48 -1.39
CA ALA A 121 -20.66 2.72 -0.18
C ALA A 121 -21.80 1.71 -0.13
N ARG A 122 -22.05 1.11 1.04
CA ARG A 122 -23.35 0.49 1.25
C ARG A 122 -24.38 1.60 1.18
N HIS A 123 -25.30 1.52 0.23
CA HIS A 123 -26.61 2.12 0.47
C HIS A 123 -27.22 1.40 1.69
N PRO A 124 -27.77 2.17 2.66
CA PRO A 124 -28.44 1.60 3.83
C PRO A 124 -29.61 0.69 3.42
#